data_AF-A0A926GHB3-F1
#
_entry.id   AF-A0A926GHB3-F1
#
_cell.length_a   1.000
_cell.length_b   1.000
_cell.length_c   1.000
_cell.angle_alpha   90.00
_cell.angle_beta   90.00
_cell.angle_gamma   90.00
#
_symmetry.space_group_name_H-M   'P 1'
#
loop_
_entity.id
_entity.type
_entity.pdbx_description
1 polymer ?
#
loop_
_entity_poly.entity_id
_entity_poly.type
_entity_poly.pdbx_seq_one_letter_code
_entity_poly.pdbx_strand_id
1 'polypeptide(L)'
;MTPVISDPLDVLAQQREQLDIERRRIQKAHCLAVLDHISAKIRRACPDAEYVGFAYHGKTRELDLLGVLGEQTSPLSGLPWLWEKSDEEHRLTELAAEIEVDVQTALEPFDSPAWATVRRNSASDGNLWLVELPPPDRAARIAGLVREHHPEATAIVVDGRSAGGRVIAVIEGVSDEGTDNLARRRWTRECDDSLTRLVAQVFALPALADRHLVPTDGRYTHPDGSTPSDRVRLMPLPPTP
;
A
#
# COMPACT_ATOMS: atom_id res chain seq x y z
N MET A 1 22.90 44.97 7.54
CA MET A 1 22.50 43.55 7.51
C MET A 1 23.73 42.75 7.17
N THR A 2 24.28 42.02 8.13
CA THR A 2 25.42 41.12 7.90
C THR A 2 24.91 39.82 7.26
N PRO A 3 25.55 39.29 6.21
CA PRO A 3 25.17 38.01 5.64
C PRO A 3 25.43 36.92 6.68
N VAL A 4 24.44 36.06 6.91
CA VAL A 4 24.62 34.83 7.68
C VAL A 4 25.53 33.94 6.85
N ILE A 5 26.79 33.81 7.27
CA ILE A 5 27.71 32.82 6.72
C ILE A 5 27.23 31.48 7.32
N SER A 6 26.46 30.71 6.55
CA SER A 6 26.11 29.34 6.94
C SER A 6 27.41 28.55 7.12
N ASP A 7 27.58 27.90 8.27
CA ASP A 7 28.71 27.01 8.54
C ASP A 7 28.70 25.89 7.48
N PRO A 8 29.80 25.70 6.72
CA PRO A 8 29.91 24.59 5.78
C PRO A 8 29.58 23.22 6.39
N LEU A 9 29.83 23.03 7.69
CA LEU A 9 29.47 21.79 8.39
C LEU A 9 27.96 21.62 8.56
N ASP A 10 27.23 22.70 8.85
CA ASP A 10 25.76 22.67 8.94
C ASP A 10 25.13 22.35 7.59
N VAL A 11 25.69 22.93 6.52
CA VAL A 11 25.23 22.64 5.14
C VAL A 11 25.46 21.17 4.79
N LEU A 12 26.63 20.61 5.09
CA LEU A 12 26.93 19.19 4.83
C LEU A 12 26.08 18.25 5.69
N ALA A 13 25.80 18.62 6.95
CA ALA A 13 24.93 17.83 7.83
C ALA A 13 23.49 17.78 7.29
N GLN A 14 22.95 18.93 6.85
CA GLN A 14 21.63 19.02 6.22
C GLN A 14 21.57 18.21 4.91
N GLN A 15 22.61 18.29 4.08
CA GLN A 15 22.69 17.50 2.85
C GLN A 15 22.71 15.99 3.13
N ARG A 16 23.47 15.55 4.14
CA ARG A 16 23.51 14.13 4.54
C ARG A 16 22.13 13.65 4.99
N GLU A 17 21.44 14.44 5.82
CA GLU A 17 20.09 14.10 6.28
C GLU A 17 19.11 14.00 5.11
N GLN A 18 19.15 14.95 4.18
CA GLN A 18 18.31 14.93 2.98
C GLN A 18 18.57 13.70 2.12
N LEU A 19 19.83 13.35 1.87
CA LEU A 19 20.20 12.14 1.11
C LEU A 19 19.77 10.85 1.82
N ASP A 20 19.84 10.81 3.15
CA ASP A 20 19.36 9.65 3.91
C ASP A 20 17.84 9.50 3.83
N ILE A 21 17.09 10.60 3.86
CA ILE A 21 15.63 10.60 3.66
C ILE A 21 15.28 10.11 2.24
N GLU A 22 15.97 10.64 1.23
CA GLU A 22 15.76 10.24 -0.17
C GLU A 22 16.11 8.77 -0.41
N ARG A 23 17.24 8.30 0.12
CA ARG A 23 17.64 6.89 0.04
C ARG A 23 16.59 5.97 0.67
N ARG A 24 16.08 6.31 1.86
CA ARG A 24 15.01 5.53 2.53
C ARG A 24 13.74 5.53 1.70
N ARG A 25 13.36 6.68 1.11
CA ARG A 25 12.19 6.77 0.22
C ARG A 25 12.34 5.84 -0.99
N ILE A 26 13.50 5.87 -1.65
CA ILE A 26 13.79 5.01 -2.81
C ILE A 26 13.77 3.53 -2.41
N GLN A 27 14.37 3.17 -1.27
CA GLN A 27 14.37 1.79 -0.80
C GLN A 27 12.96 1.26 -0.52
N LYS A 28 12.09 2.08 0.09
CA LYS A 28 10.68 1.72 0.34
C LYS A 28 9.90 1.54 -0.96
N ALA A 29 10.11 2.44 -1.93
CA ALA A 29 9.51 2.32 -3.26
C ALA A 29 9.98 1.04 -3.98
N HIS A 30 11.28 0.73 -3.90
CA HIS A 30 11.86 -0.48 -4.47
C HIS A 30 11.22 -1.75 -3.89
N CYS A 31 11.06 -1.84 -2.56
CA CYS A 31 10.44 -3.00 -1.92
C CYS A 31 9.01 -3.24 -2.41
N LEU A 32 8.21 -2.18 -2.56
CA LEU A 32 6.85 -2.31 -3.12
C LEU A 32 6.86 -2.66 -4.60
N ALA A 33 7.79 -2.09 -5.38
CA ALA A 33 7.89 -2.37 -6.81
C ALA A 33 8.28 -3.84 -7.08
N VAL A 34 9.18 -4.41 -6.28
CA VAL A 34 9.51 -5.84 -6.31
C VAL A 34 8.28 -6.67 -5.99
N LEU A 35 7.53 -6.30 -4.93
CA LEU A 35 6.31 -7.00 -4.57
C LEU A 35 5.23 -6.90 -5.67
N ASP A 36 5.07 -5.76 -6.32
CA ASP A 36 4.15 -5.57 -7.45
C ASP A 36 4.53 -6.43 -8.65
N HIS A 37 5.82 -6.48 -8.98
CA HIS A 37 6.34 -7.27 -10.09
C HIS A 37 6.08 -8.76 -9.88
N ILE A 38 6.44 -9.30 -8.70
CA ILE A 38 6.20 -10.72 -8.42
C ILE A 38 4.71 -11.04 -8.32
N SER A 39 3.90 -10.14 -7.76
CA SER A 39 2.44 -10.30 -7.73
C SER A 39 1.83 -10.38 -9.12
N ALA A 40 2.30 -9.56 -10.06
CA ALA A 40 1.85 -9.60 -11.45
C ALA A 40 2.26 -10.91 -12.14
N LYS A 41 3.45 -11.43 -11.86
CA LYS A 41 3.90 -12.74 -12.36
C LYS A 41 3.07 -13.89 -11.80
N ILE A 42 2.83 -13.90 -10.48
CA ILE A 42 1.99 -14.90 -9.82
C ILE A 42 0.59 -14.88 -10.43
N ARG A 43 -0.06 -13.71 -10.51
CA ARG A 43 -1.43 -13.60 -11.05
C ARG A 43 -1.55 -13.93 -12.53
N ARG A 44 -0.46 -13.81 -13.31
CA ARG A 44 -0.44 -14.30 -14.69
C ARG A 44 -0.52 -15.83 -14.78
N ALA A 45 0.11 -16.54 -13.83
CA ALA A 45 0.07 -17.99 -13.75
C ALA A 45 -1.16 -18.52 -13.00
N CYS A 46 -1.62 -17.77 -11.99
CA CYS A 46 -2.70 -18.13 -11.08
C CYS A 46 -3.56 -16.88 -10.78
N PRO A 47 -4.59 -16.59 -11.59
CA PRO A 47 -5.36 -15.34 -11.52
C PRO A 47 -6.05 -15.09 -10.17
N ASP A 48 -6.47 -16.15 -9.47
CA ASP A 48 -7.20 -16.08 -8.21
C ASP A 48 -6.27 -15.92 -6.98
N ALA A 49 -4.97 -15.74 -7.20
CA ALA A 49 -3.98 -15.59 -6.13
C ALA A 49 -4.12 -14.26 -5.38
N GLU A 50 -4.23 -14.37 -4.05
CA GLU A 50 -4.32 -13.23 -3.15
C GLU A 50 -3.21 -13.17 -2.11
N TYR A 51 -2.63 -14.32 -1.74
CA TYR A 51 -1.60 -14.38 -0.72
C TYR A 51 -0.43 -15.26 -1.15
N VAL A 52 0.78 -14.89 -0.72
CA VAL A 52 1.92 -15.81 -0.66
C VAL A 52 2.07 -16.28 0.79
N GLY A 53 2.10 -17.60 0.96
CA GLY A 53 2.31 -18.26 2.23
C GLY A 53 3.79 -18.60 2.43
N PHE A 54 4.32 -18.27 3.61
CA PHE A 54 5.72 -18.52 3.93
C PHE A 54 5.94 -18.80 5.42
N ALA A 55 7.03 -19.49 5.74
CA ALA A 55 7.54 -19.57 7.10
C ALA A 55 8.55 -18.45 7.34
N TYR A 56 8.45 -17.75 8.46
CA TYR A 56 9.38 -16.68 8.81
C TYR A 56 10.23 -17.07 10.01
N HIS A 57 11.55 -17.06 9.84
CA HIS A 57 12.50 -17.41 10.89
C HIS A 57 13.10 -16.17 11.52
N GLY A 58 12.41 -15.60 12.52
CA GLY A 58 12.78 -14.29 13.08
C GLY A 58 14.24 -14.13 13.59
N LYS A 59 14.97 -15.22 13.85
CA LYS A 59 16.40 -15.19 14.23
C LYS A 59 17.32 -14.93 13.04
N THR A 60 17.12 -15.63 11.92
CA THR A 60 17.92 -15.47 10.69
C THR A 60 17.31 -14.45 9.74
N ARG A 61 16.03 -14.12 9.94
CA ARG A 61 15.19 -13.29 9.06
C ARG A 61 15.03 -13.89 7.67
N GLU A 62 15.23 -15.19 7.56
CA GLU A 62 15.00 -15.94 6.34
C GLU A 62 13.53 -16.33 6.23
N LEU A 63 13.10 -16.47 4.98
CA LEU A 63 11.76 -16.81 4.59
C LEU A 63 11.82 -18.11 3.79
N ASP A 64 11.03 -19.11 4.21
CA ASP A 64 10.81 -20.31 3.42
C ASP A 64 9.46 -20.21 2.72
N LEU A 65 9.48 -20.18 1.38
CA LEU A 65 8.24 -20.19 0.61
C LEU A 65 7.48 -21.50 0.84
N LEU A 66 6.19 -21.41 1.15
CA LEU A 66 5.30 -22.56 1.32
C LEU A 66 4.35 -22.71 0.12
N GLY A 67 3.89 -21.59 -0.47
CA GLY A 67 3.04 -21.62 -1.65
C GLY A 67 2.22 -20.35 -1.85
N VAL A 68 1.17 -20.45 -2.64
CA VAL A 68 0.24 -19.36 -2.99
C VAL A 68 -1.19 -19.75 -2.63
N LEU A 69 -1.91 -18.81 -2.02
CA LEU A 69 -3.28 -19.00 -1.55
C LEU A 69 -4.24 -18.02 -2.23
N GLY A 70 -5.50 -18.44 -2.35
CA GLY A 70 -6.58 -17.62 -2.88
C GLY A 70 -7.32 -16.84 -1.80
N GLU A 71 -8.37 -16.14 -2.21
CA GLU A 71 -9.29 -15.44 -1.30
C GLU A 71 -10.09 -16.43 -0.43
N GLN A 72 -10.49 -15.96 0.75
CA GLN A 72 -11.42 -16.69 1.59
C GLN A 72 -12.81 -16.70 0.96
N THR A 73 -13.30 -17.87 0.55
CA THR A 73 -14.63 -18.02 -0.07
C THR A 73 -15.76 -18.12 0.96
N SER A 74 -15.46 -18.44 2.22
CA SER A 74 -16.41 -18.50 3.32
C SER A 74 -15.75 -18.16 4.65
N PRO A 75 -16.44 -17.47 5.58
CA PRO A 75 -15.91 -17.17 6.92
C PRO A 75 -15.49 -18.41 7.73
N LEU A 76 -16.04 -19.58 7.38
CA LEU A 76 -15.79 -20.84 8.07
C LEU A 76 -14.69 -21.70 7.43
N SER A 77 -14.27 -21.38 6.20
CA SER A 77 -13.19 -22.10 5.52
C SER A 77 -11.86 -21.37 5.68
N GLY A 78 -10.77 -22.13 5.76
CA GLY A 78 -9.43 -21.56 5.60
C GLY A 78 -9.22 -20.98 4.20
N LEU A 79 -8.12 -20.27 4.02
CA LEU A 79 -7.68 -19.81 2.70
C LEU A 79 -7.30 -21.04 1.86
N PRO A 80 -7.84 -21.20 0.63
CA PRO A 80 -7.52 -22.34 -0.20
C PRO A 80 -6.09 -22.22 -0.75
N TRP A 81 -5.33 -23.31 -0.69
CA TRP A 81 -4.08 -23.42 -1.43
C TRP A 81 -4.40 -23.50 -2.92
N LEU A 82 -3.84 -22.57 -3.70
CA LEU A 82 -3.89 -22.61 -5.15
C LEU A 82 -2.65 -23.31 -5.71
N TRP A 83 -1.55 -23.25 -4.96
CA TRP A 83 -0.31 -23.95 -5.24
C TRP A 83 0.48 -24.13 -3.95
N GLU A 84 1.00 -25.33 -3.73
CA GLU A 84 1.95 -25.62 -2.66
C GLU A 84 3.33 -25.84 -3.29
N LYS A 85 4.41 -25.41 -2.65
CA LYS A 85 5.78 -25.51 -3.21
C LYS A 85 6.20 -26.95 -3.53
N SER A 86 5.59 -27.94 -2.88
CA SER A 86 5.81 -29.37 -3.17
C SER A 86 5.09 -29.89 -4.42
N ASP A 87 4.16 -29.12 -4.99
CA ASP A 87 3.52 -29.44 -6.26
C ASP A 87 4.43 -29.05 -7.42
N GLU A 88 5.12 -30.04 -7.98
CA GLU A 88 6.10 -29.85 -9.05
C GLU A 88 5.47 -29.62 -10.44
N GLU A 89 4.19 -29.93 -10.63
CA GLU A 89 3.54 -29.87 -11.95
C GLU A 89 2.90 -28.50 -12.25
N HIS A 90 2.77 -27.64 -11.24
CA HIS A 90 2.13 -26.34 -11.38
C HIS A 90 3.02 -25.31 -12.10
N ARG A 91 2.39 -24.37 -12.83
CA ARG A 91 3.10 -23.29 -13.54
C ARG A 91 3.91 -22.35 -12.62
N LEU A 92 3.56 -22.29 -11.34
CA LEU A 92 4.27 -21.49 -10.34
C LEU A 92 5.58 -22.13 -9.90
N THR A 93 5.80 -23.42 -10.17
CA THR A 93 7.04 -24.14 -9.82
C THR A 93 8.26 -23.49 -10.46
N GLU A 94 8.15 -23.06 -11.71
CA GLU A 94 9.23 -22.33 -12.42
C GLU A 94 9.54 -20.96 -11.79
N LEU A 95 8.57 -20.37 -11.08
CA LEU A 95 8.69 -19.08 -10.41
C LEU A 95 9.07 -19.21 -8.92
N ALA A 96 9.08 -20.41 -8.34
CA ALA A 96 9.20 -20.62 -6.90
C ALA A 96 10.42 -19.91 -6.28
N ALA A 97 11.59 -20.05 -6.91
CA ALA A 97 12.82 -19.39 -6.45
C ALA A 97 12.74 -17.86 -6.56
N GLU A 98 12.13 -17.35 -7.63
CA GLU A 98 11.93 -15.91 -7.82
C GLU A 98 10.94 -15.36 -6.79
N ILE A 99 9.84 -16.08 -6.52
CA ILE A 99 8.85 -15.70 -5.50
C ILE A 99 9.51 -15.57 -4.13
N GLU A 100 10.30 -16.56 -3.74
CA GLU A 100 10.99 -16.57 -2.44
C GLU A 100 11.96 -15.39 -2.32
N VAL A 101 12.80 -15.16 -3.34
CA VAL A 101 13.78 -14.07 -3.37
C VAL A 101 13.11 -12.70 -3.37
N ASP A 102 12.07 -12.51 -4.17
CA ASP A 102 11.41 -11.20 -4.30
C ASP A 102 10.60 -10.86 -3.04
N VAL A 103 9.93 -11.84 -2.43
CA VAL A 103 9.24 -11.63 -1.14
C VAL A 103 10.25 -11.37 -0.02
N GLN A 104 11.37 -12.11 0.02
CA GLN A 104 12.46 -11.84 0.95
C GLN A 104 13.00 -10.42 0.76
N THR A 105 13.26 -10.00 -0.48
CA THR A 105 13.76 -8.67 -0.82
C THR A 105 12.77 -7.57 -0.40
N ALA A 106 11.48 -7.78 -0.65
CA ALA A 106 10.43 -6.83 -0.26
C ALA A 106 10.32 -6.68 1.27
N LEU A 107 10.63 -7.72 2.05
CA LEU A 107 10.52 -7.73 3.51
C LEU A 107 11.86 -7.53 4.24
N GLU A 108 12.99 -7.52 3.53
CA GLU A 108 14.33 -7.44 4.12
C GLU A 108 14.54 -6.15 4.95
N PRO A 109 14.08 -4.95 4.55
CA PRO A 109 14.12 -3.79 5.44
C PRO A 109 13.04 -3.88 6.52
N PHE A 110 13.40 -3.66 7.79
CA PHE A 110 12.44 -3.65 8.91
C PHE A 110 11.36 -2.58 8.77
N ASP A 111 11.68 -1.47 8.11
CA ASP A 111 10.76 -0.37 7.85
C ASP A 111 10.17 -0.43 6.43
N SER A 112 10.26 -1.58 5.77
CA SER A 112 9.61 -1.82 4.49
C SER A 112 8.09 -1.68 4.63
N PRO A 113 7.42 -0.92 3.76
CA PRO A 113 5.96 -0.81 3.76
C PRO A 113 5.26 -2.13 3.40
N ALA A 114 5.96 -3.12 2.83
CA ALA A 114 5.40 -4.44 2.58
C ALA A 114 5.05 -5.19 3.87
N TRP A 115 5.67 -4.87 5.01
CA TRP A 115 5.28 -5.46 6.30
C TRP A 115 3.83 -5.15 6.69
N ALA A 116 3.24 -4.05 6.18
CA ALA A 116 1.85 -3.73 6.45
C ALA A 116 0.86 -4.71 5.80
N THR A 117 1.27 -5.45 4.77
CA THR A 117 0.45 -6.51 4.13
C THR A 117 0.71 -7.89 4.71
N VAL A 118 1.63 -8.00 5.68
CA VAL A 118 1.99 -9.26 6.31
C VAL A 118 1.12 -9.53 7.53
N ARG A 119 0.56 -10.73 7.61
CA ARG A 119 -0.17 -11.20 8.79
C ARG A 119 0.13 -12.65 9.07
N ARG A 120 0.05 -13.04 10.35
CA ARG A 120 0.07 -14.45 10.73
C ARG A 120 -1.25 -15.11 10.31
N ASN A 121 -1.19 -16.30 9.73
CA ASN A 121 -2.40 -17.07 9.45
C ASN A 121 -2.92 -17.69 10.77
N SER A 122 -3.98 -17.11 11.34
CA SER A 122 -4.58 -17.58 12.59
C SER A 122 -5.30 -18.93 12.47
N ALA A 123 -5.62 -19.37 11.25
CA ALA A 123 -6.25 -20.67 11.01
C ALA A 123 -5.24 -21.82 10.93
N SER A 124 -3.93 -21.54 11.00
CA SER A 124 -2.86 -22.54 11.00
C SER A 124 -2.15 -22.54 12.34
N ASP A 125 -1.99 -23.73 12.93
CA ASP A 125 -1.19 -23.92 14.14
C ASP A 125 0.33 -23.83 13.86
N GLY A 126 0.73 -23.77 12.59
CA GLY A 126 2.12 -23.71 12.15
C GLY A 126 2.74 -22.31 12.11
N ASN A 127 4.01 -22.26 11.70
CA ASN A 127 4.69 -21.00 11.37
C ASN A 127 4.30 -20.54 9.96
N LEU A 128 3.02 -20.22 9.74
CA LEU A 128 2.52 -19.75 8.45
C LEU A 128 2.19 -18.25 8.53
N TRP A 129 2.95 -17.48 7.78
CA TRP A 129 2.75 -16.07 7.52
C TRP A 129 2.22 -15.87 6.11
N LEU A 130 1.44 -14.81 5.94
CA LEU A 130 0.83 -14.44 4.68
C LEU A 130 1.27 -13.04 4.34
N VAL A 131 1.72 -12.84 3.11
CA VAL A 131 1.81 -11.50 2.51
C VAL A 131 0.68 -11.38 1.49
N GLU A 132 -0.15 -10.36 1.65
CA GLU A 132 -1.18 -10.01 0.66
C GLU A 132 -0.51 -9.47 -0.60
N LEU A 133 -0.86 -10.03 -1.75
CA LEU A 133 -0.40 -9.57 -3.06
C LEU A 133 -1.09 -8.23 -3.37
N PRO A 134 -0.35 -7.13 -3.57
CA PRO A 134 -0.98 -5.84 -3.83
C PRO A 134 -1.91 -5.89 -5.05
N PRO A 135 -3.08 -5.23 -5.01
CA PRO A 135 -4.04 -5.29 -6.11
C PRO A 135 -3.43 -4.66 -7.38
N PRO A 136 -3.77 -5.19 -8.58
CA PRO A 136 -3.22 -4.70 -9.84
C PRO A 136 -3.58 -3.23 -10.11
N ASP A 137 -4.75 -2.80 -9.63
CA ASP A 137 -5.17 -1.41 -9.63
C ASP A 137 -5.60 -0.99 -8.21
N ARG A 138 -4.66 -0.36 -7.49
CA ARG A 138 -4.90 0.17 -6.14
C ARG A 138 -5.97 1.27 -6.13
N ALA A 139 -6.06 2.09 -7.18
CA ALA A 139 -7.04 3.16 -7.23
C ALA A 139 -8.45 2.62 -7.41
N ALA A 140 -8.62 1.60 -8.26
CA ALA A 140 -9.88 0.88 -8.38
C ALA A 140 -10.26 0.16 -7.08
N ARG A 141 -9.30 -0.48 -6.40
CA ARG A 141 -9.57 -1.13 -5.11
C ARG A 141 -9.99 -0.13 -4.02
N ILE A 142 -9.30 1.01 -3.92
CA ILE A 142 -9.67 2.11 -3.02
C ILE A 142 -11.09 2.60 -3.35
N ALA A 143 -11.41 2.81 -4.63
CA ALA A 143 -12.74 3.25 -5.05
C ALA A 143 -13.84 2.26 -4.67
N GLY A 144 -13.60 0.95 -4.83
CA GLY A 144 -14.52 -0.10 -4.39
C GLY A 144 -14.81 -0.01 -2.89
N LEU A 145 -13.76 0.01 -2.06
CA LEU A 145 -13.89 0.12 -0.60
C LEU A 145 -14.62 1.40 -0.15
N VAL A 146 -14.33 2.53 -0.79
CA VAL A 146 -15.03 3.79 -0.49
C VAL A 146 -16.51 3.69 -0.86
N ARG A 147 -16.83 3.15 -2.05
CA ARG A 147 -18.20 3.11 -2.57
C ARG A 147 -19.10 2.07 -1.90
N GLU A 148 -18.53 1.08 -1.21
CA GLU A 148 -19.31 0.22 -0.30
C GLU A 148 -20.05 1.03 0.78
N HIS A 149 -19.49 2.18 1.19
CA HIS A 149 -20.06 3.05 2.22
C HIS A 149 -20.53 4.41 1.72
N HIS A 150 -19.99 4.85 0.58
CA HIS A 150 -20.25 6.14 -0.06
C HIS A 150 -20.46 5.94 -1.58
N PRO A 151 -21.60 5.38 -2.02
CA PRO A 151 -21.81 4.98 -3.42
C PRO A 151 -21.59 6.11 -4.43
N GLU A 152 -21.96 7.33 -4.06
CA GLU A 152 -21.85 8.54 -4.89
C GLU A 152 -20.45 9.21 -4.83
N ALA A 153 -19.47 8.57 -4.19
CA ALA A 153 -18.14 9.14 -4.06
C ALA A 153 -17.45 9.30 -5.43
N THR A 154 -17.06 10.54 -5.72
CA THR A 154 -16.31 10.92 -6.94
C THR A 154 -14.82 11.12 -6.66
N ALA A 155 -14.46 11.51 -5.44
CA ALA A 155 -13.08 11.70 -5.03
C ALA A 155 -12.93 11.53 -3.50
N ILE A 156 -11.69 11.37 -3.06
CA ILE A 156 -11.32 11.39 -1.64
C ILE A 156 -10.14 12.33 -1.42
N VAL A 157 -10.07 12.90 -0.22
CA VAL A 157 -8.88 13.65 0.21
C VAL A 157 -8.05 12.74 1.09
N VAL A 158 -6.77 12.63 0.75
CA VAL A 158 -5.80 11.76 1.42
C VAL A 158 -4.63 12.54 2.00
N ASP A 159 -4.12 12.08 3.15
CA ASP A 159 -2.92 12.63 3.80
C ASP A 159 -1.80 11.57 3.87
N GLY A 160 -0.60 11.95 3.40
CA GLY A 160 0.62 11.14 3.39
C GLY A 160 1.58 11.39 4.57
N ARG A 161 1.22 12.16 5.61
CA ARG A 161 2.10 12.67 6.69
C ARG A 161 2.80 11.66 7.63
N SER A 162 2.90 10.38 7.29
CA SER A 162 3.87 9.36 7.76
C SER A 162 3.20 8.01 8.05
N ALA A 163 3.81 6.93 7.54
CA ALA A 163 3.57 5.50 7.87
C ALA A 163 2.18 4.91 7.64
N GLY A 164 1.18 5.70 7.22
CA GLY A 164 -0.18 5.20 7.07
C GLY A 164 -0.81 5.52 5.74
N GLY A 165 -0.73 6.77 5.26
CA GLY A 165 -1.70 7.23 4.26
C GLY A 165 -3.10 7.24 4.89
N ARG A 166 -3.85 8.33 4.82
CA ARG A 166 -5.17 8.36 5.47
C ARG A 166 -6.18 9.05 4.61
N VAL A 167 -7.37 8.46 4.51
CA VAL A 167 -8.53 9.16 3.95
C VAL A 167 -9.10 10.09 5.03
N ILE A 168 -9.02 11.40 4.78
CA ILE A 168 -9.45 12.44 5.71
C ILE A 168 -10.79 13.07 5.31
N ALA A 169 -11.19 12.96 4.05
CA ALA A 169 -12.52 13.34 3.59
C ALA A 169 -12.95 12.55 2.35
N VAL A 170 -14.27 12.45 2.14
CA VAL A 170 -14.90 11.86 0.95
C VAL A 170 -15.75 12.92 0.28
N ILE A 171 -15.69 13.01 -1.05
CA ILE A 171 -16.46 13.97 -1.86
C ILE A 171 -17.56 13.21 -2.59
N GLU A 172 -18.81 13.51 -2.26
CA GLU A 172 -20.04 12.95 -2.87
C GLU A 172 -20.61 13.93 -3.91
N GLY A 173 -19.80 14.30 -4.90
CA GLY A 173 -20.17 15.27 -5.93
C GLY A 173 -19.99 16.74 -5.53
N VAL A 174 -20.51 17.63 -6.37
CA VAL A 174 -20.43 19.08 -6.22
C VAL A 174 -21.83 19.61 -5.89
N SER A 175 -21.93 20.46 -4.87
CA SER A 175 -23.18 21.13 -4.51
C SER A 175 -23.64 22.10 -5.60
N ASP A 176 -24.90 22.52 -5.57
CA ASP A 176 -25.45 23.53 -6.49
C ASP A 176 -24.70 24.87 -6.42
N GLU A 177 -23.96 25.12 -5.33
CA GLU A 177 -23.14 26.32 -5.11
C GLU A 177 -21.68 26.14 -5.60
N GLY A 178 -21.34 25.01 -6.21
CA GLY A 178 -19.99 24.74 -6.72
C GLY A 178 -18.97 24.39 -5.63
N THR A 179 -19.44 23.97 -4.45
CA THR A 179 -18.59 23.51 -3.33
C THR A 179 -18.65 21.99 -3.19
N ASP A 180 -17.53 21.37 -2.87
CA ASP A 180 -17.46 19.91 -2.68
C ASP A 180 -18.31 19.48 -1.48
N ASN A 181 -19.21 18.51 -1.70
CA ASN A 181 -19.99 17.91 -0.62
C ASN A 181 -19.13 16.92 0.16
N LEU A 182 -18.55 17.39 1.27
CA LEU A 182 -17.71 16.57 2.13
C LEU A 182 -18.55 15.66 3.04
N ALA A 183 -18.49 14.36 2.82
CA ALA A 183 -19.17 13.36 3.63
C ALA A 183 -18.32 12.92 4.83
N ARG A 184 -18.98 12.66 5.97
CA ARG A 184 -18.35 11.99 7.12
C ARG A 184 -18.11 10.53 6.80
N ARG A 185 -16.93 10.00 7.17
CA ARG A 185 -16.58 8.59 7.02
C ARG A 185 -17.55 7.68 7.78
N ARG A 186 -18.11 6.67 7.10
CA ARG A 186 -19.08 5.73 7.66
C ARG A 186 -18.59 4.27 7.71
N TRP A 187 -17.36 4.02 7.29
CA TRP A 187 -16.81 2.67 7.17
C TRP A 187 -16.26 2.09 8.48
N THR A 188 -16.08 0.77 8.49
CA THR A 188 -15.55 0.01 9.61
C THR A 188 -14.05 0.29 9.83
N ARG A 189 -13.52 -0.12 10.99
CA ARG A 189 -12.08 -0.05 11.28
C ARG A 189 -11.25 -0.87 10.28
N GLU A 190 -11.73 -2.05 9.91
CA GLU A 190 -11.04 -2.92 8.94
C GLU A 190 -10.94 -2.28 7.55
N CYS A 191 -12.00 -1.58 7.13
CA CYS A 191 -11.97 -0.77 5.91
C CYS A 191 -10.99 0.41 6.05
N ASP A 192 -10.96 1.10 7.20
CA ASP A 192 -10.01 2.20 7.45
C ASP A 192 -8.56 1.71 7.41
N ASP A 193 -8.25 0.55 8.00
CA ASP A 193 -6.92 -0.06 8.00
C ASP A 193 -6.49 -0.46 6.57
N SER A 194 -7.43 -0.99 5.78
CA SER A 194 -7.20 -1.37 4.37
C SER A 194 -6.98 -0.14 3.49
N LEU A 195 -7.82 0.89 3.62
CA LEU A 195 -7.68 2.16 2.93
C LEU A 195 -6.36 2.85 3.28
N THR A 196 -6.01 2.87 4.57
CA THR A 196 -4.75 3.42 5.07
C THR A 196 -3.60 2.76 4.32
N ARG A 197 -3.44 1.45 4.45
CA ARG A 197 -2.38 0.67 3.79
C ARG A 197 -2.30 0.92 2.27
N LEU A 198 -3.41 0.92 1.56
CA LEU A 198 -3.42 1.17 0.11
C LEU A 198 -2.99 2.60 -0.23
N VAL A 199 -3.47 3.60 0.49
CA VAL A 199 -3.08 5.00 0.31
C VAL A 199 -1.59 5.19 0.62
N ALA A 200 -1.06 4.57 1.68
CA ALA A 200 0.38 4.57 1.95
C ALA A 200 1.19 4.05 0.77
N GLN A 201 0.77 2.94 0.16
CA GLN A 201 1.46 2.37 -1.00
C GLN A 201 1.41 3.30 -2.22
N VAL A 202 0.27 3.98 -2.46
CA VAL A 202 0.16 4.98 -3.53
C VAL A 202 1.15 6.13 -3.32
N PHE A 203 1.28 6.66 -2.09
CA PHE A 203 2.28 7.70 -1.79
C PHE A 203 3.72 7.19 -1.86
N ALA A 204 3.96 5.93 -1.50
CA ALA A 204 5.30 5.34 -1.50
C ALA A 204 5.82 5.04 -2.91
N LEU A 205 4.94 4.84 -3.90
CA LEU A 205 5.28 4.56 -5.30
C LEU A 205 5.10 5.82 -6.16
N PRO A 206 6.18 6.50 -6.58
CA PRO A 206 6.10 7.77 -7.31
C PRO A 206 5.21 7.71 -8.56
N ALA A 207 5.35 6.65 -9.37
CA ALA A 207 4.55 6.48 -10.58
C ALA A 207 3.04 6.36 -10.31
N LEU A 208 2.63 5.81 -9.15
CA LEU A 208 1.23 5.76 -8.75
C LEU A 208 0.75 7.10 -8.20
N ALA A 209 1.56 7.75 -7.37
CA ALA A 209 1.27 9.07 -6.85
C ALA A 209 1.04 10.07 -7.99
N ASP A 210 1.93 10.13 -8.97
CA ASP A 210 1.85 11.05 -10.11
C ASP A 210 0.63 10.77 -11.00
N ARG A 211 0.18 9.52 -11.05
CA ARG A 211 -0.98 9.11 -11.86
C ARG A 211 -2.32 9.38 -11.18
N HIS A 212 -2.39 9.23 -9.86
CA HIS A 212 -3.67 9.16 -9.14
C HIS A 212 -3.89 10.28 -8.12
N LEU A 213 -2.85 11.00 -7.73
CA LEU A 213 -2.92 12.06 -6.74
C LEU A 213 -2.77 13.42 -7.43
N VAL A 214 -3.71 14.33 -7.16
CA VAL A 214 -3.65 15.71 -7.62
C VAL A 214 -3.54 16.66 -6.42
N PRO A 215 -2.96 17.85 -6.59
CA PRO A 215 -3.00 18.87 -5.55
C PRO A 215 -4.45 19.17 -5.15
N THR A 216 -4.70 19.32 -3.84
CA THR A 216 -5.98 19.87 -3.38
C THR A 216 -6.07 21.33 -3.76
N ASP A 217 -7.23 21.78 -4.25
CA ASP A 217 -7.49 23.19 -4.46
C ASP A 217 -7.29 23.98 -3.16
N GLY A 218 -6.79 25.22 -3.25
CA GLY A 218 -6.55 26.10 -2.10
C GLY A 218 -7.79 26.44 -1.25
N ARG A 219 -8.97 25.92 -1.63
CA ARG A 219 -10.23 26.00 -0.90
C ARG A 219 -10.40 24.87 0.13
N TYR A 220 -9.63 23.78 0.03
CA TYR A 220 -9.66 22.70 1.03
C TYR A 220 -9.00 23.16 2.33
N THR A 221 -9.80 23.26 3.39
CA THR A 221 -9.31 23.49 4.74
C THR A 221 -9.22 22.13 5.45
N HIS A 222 -8.02 21.73 5.85
CA HIS A 222 -7.85 20.50 6.62
C HIS A 222 -8.72 20.55 7.89
N PRO A 223 -9.42 19.46 8.28
CA PRO A 223 -10.28 19.43 9.47
C PRO A 223 -9.58 19.90 10.75
N ASP A 224 -8.28 19.60 10.84
CA ASP A 224 -7.43 19.99 11.98
C ASP A 224 -6.79 21.39 11.83
N GLY A 225 -7.25 22.21 10.87
CA GLY A 225 -6.79 23.60 10.69
C GLY A 225 -5.40 23.78 10.07
N SER A 226 -4.77 22.71 9.59
CA SER A 226 -3.44 22.79 8.96
C SER A 226 -3.53 23.26 7.50
N THR A 227 -2.58 24.09 7.07
CA THR A 227 -2.48 24.58 5.68
C THR A 227 -2.33 23.44 4.67
N PRO A 228 -2.84 23.60 3.43
CA PRO A 228 -2.62 22.63 2.36
C PRO A 228 -1.12 22.44 2.17
N SER A 229 -0.69 21.21 2.31
CA SER A 229 0.71 20.77 2.24
C SER A 229 0.81 19.80 1.09
N ASP A 230 2.02 19.63 0.52
CA ASP A 230 2.28 18.62 -0.51
C ASP A 230 1.94 17.17 -0.14
N ARG A 231 1.59 16.96 1.13
CA ARG A 231 1.22 15.67 1.70
C ARG A 231 -0.29 15.45 1.72
N VAL A 232 -1.10 16.49 1.57
CA VAL A 232 -2.54 16.38 1.40
C VAL A 232 -2.84 16.46 -0.09
N ARG A 233 -3.46 15.41 -0.62
CA ARG A 233 -3.76 15.28 -2.04
C ARG A 233 -5.21 14.88 -2.24
N LEU A 234 -5.78 15.31 -3.35
CA LEU A 234 -7.05 14.81 -3.84
C LEU A 234 -6.77 13.55 -4.67
N MET A 235 -7.55 12.51 -4.47
CA MET A 235 -7.53 11.30 -5.28
C MET A 235 -8.90 11.12 -5.95
N PRO A 236 -9.02 11.46 -7.24
CA PRO A 236 -10.21 11.15 -8.03
C PRO A 236 -10.44 9.64 -8.05
N LEU A 237 -11.67 9.21 -7.79
CA LEU A 237 -12.03 7.80 -7.86
C LEU A 237 -12.40 7.47 -9.31
N PRO A 238 -11.83 6.41 -9.92
CA PRO A 238 -12.24 5.96 -11.25
C PRO A 238 -13.75 5.70 -11.28
N PRO A 239 -14.46 5.94 -12.39
CA PRO A 239 -15.90 5.68 -12.47
C PRO A 239 -16.22 4.21 -12.17
N THR A 240 -17.42 3.94 -11.67
CA THR A 240 -17.90 2.56 -11.59
C THR A 240 -17.98 1.97 -12.99
N PRO A 241 -17.53 0.72 -13.20
CA PRO A 241 -17.74 0.01 -14.46
C PRO A 241 -19.24 -0.19 -14.76
#